data_AF-A0A7V9HXW9-F1
#
_entry.id   AF-A0A7V9HXW9-F1
#
_cell.length_a   1.000
_cell.length_b   1.000
_cell.length_c   1.000
_cell.angle_alpha   90.00
_cell.angle_beta   90.00
_cell.angle_gamma   90.00
#
_symmetry.space_group_name_H-M   'P 1'
#
loop_
_entity.id
_entity.type
_entity.pdbx_description
1 polymer ?
#
loop_
_entity_poly.entity_id
_entity_poly.type
_entity_poly.pdbx_seq_one_letter_code
_entity_poly.pdbx_strand_id
1 'polypeptide(L)'
;MSNAKRYELKGKVLTVEKDKHLVTVSHEEIKDLMDAMTMPFTVRDEWVFGQAAPGDQITATLVVDGTESWLENVVIIKSNAEPGVKGSPGAMGANTGDEVPDFALVNQNDQPIRTGQYKGKALLLTFIYTRCPIPEYCTLMSNNFSQVDQELRKQPELYEKTRLLSISIDPDYDTPAVLRSYGASHTGRFGDETFSHWAFATGTKEQVKEVAQFFGLQYYPEKDQIVHGLRTAIIAPNGRVHKVYRGNEWKPEEVLKDMEIVSQY
;
A
#
# COMPACT_ATOMS: atom_id res chain seq x y z
N MET A 1 -0.60 -5.15 -34.49
CA MET A 1 0.28 -4.67 -33.41
C MET A 1 -0.07 -3.21 -33.21
N SER A 2 -0.75 -2.83 -32.13
CA SER A 2 -1.13 -1.43 -31.91
C SER A 2 0.12 -0.63 -31.56
N ASN A 3 0.44 0.40 -32.33
CA ASN A 3 1.58 1.32 -32.15
C ASN A 3 1.35 2.33 -31.01
N ALA A 4 0.70 1.88 -29.93
CA ALA A 4 0.31 2.75 -28.83
C ALA A 4 1.53 3.19 -28.01
N LYS A 5 1.79 4.50 -28.03
CA LYS A 5 2.78 5.15 -27.17
C LYS A 5 2.18 5.44 -25.81
N ARG A 6 3.01 5.35 -24.76
CA ARG A 6 2.60 5.53 -23.37
C ARG A 6 3.45 6.60 -22.73
N TYR A 7 2.79 7.48 -21.99
CA TYR A 7 3.42 8.61 -21.35
C TYR A 7 2.93 8.73 -19.91
N GLU A 8 3.81 9.15 -19.01
CA GLU A 8 3.39 9.46 -17.65
C GLU A 8 2.62 10.79 -17.64
N LEU A 9 1.49 10.79 -16.96
CA LEU A 9 0.68 11.98 -16.73
C LEU A 9 0.57 12.22 -15.23
N LYS A 10 0.84 13.47 -14.82
CA LYS A 10 0.57 13.97 -13.47
C LYS A 10 -0.22 15.27 -13.61
N GLY A 11 -1.20 15.50 -12.75
CA GLY A 11 -1.98 16.72 -12.86
C GLY A 11 -3.13 16.83 -11.89
N LYS A 12 -3.81 17.96 -11.94
CA LYS A 12 -4.96 18.26 -11.09
C LYS A 12 -6.27 18.09 -11.86
N VAL A 13 -7.20 17.31 -11.31
CA VAL A 13 -8.56 17.18 -11.82
C VAL A 13 -9.29 18.51 -11.66
N LEU A 14 -9.86 19.00 -12.75
CA LEU A 14 -10.71 20.19 -12.77
C LEU A 14 -12.18 19.84 -12.93
N THR A 15 -12.51 18.87 -13.78
CA THR A 15 -13.89 18.41 -13.99
C THR A 15 -13.93 16.90 -14.23
N VAL A 16 -15.07 16.30 -13.88
CA VAL A 16 -15.37 14.88 -14.08
C VAL A 16 -16.73 14.80 -14.76
N GLU A 17 -16.76 14.35 -16.01
CA GLU A 17 -17.97 14.25 -16.84
C GLU A 17 -18.29 12.77 -17.10
N LYS A 18 -18.94 12.13 -16.12
CA LYS A 18 -19.25 10.69 -16.16
C LYS A 18 -19.98 10.26 -17.43
N ASP A 19 -21.02 11.00 -17.82
CA ASP A 19 -21.83 10.64 -19.00
C ASP A 19 -21.04 10.68 -20.32
N LYS A 20 -19.91 11.38 -20.34
CA LYS A 20 -19.01 11.50 -21.50
C LYS A 20 -17.73 10.67 -21.37
N HIS A 21 -17.52 10.00 -20.23
CA HIS A 21 -16.29 9.29 -19.90
C HIS A 21 -15.02 10.17 -19.96
N LEU A 22 -15.15 11.45 -19.58
CA LEU A 22 -14.06 12.42 -19.63
C LEU A 22 -13.67 12.93 -18.25
N VAL A 23 -12.37 13.10 -18.02
CA VAL A 23 -11.82 13.85 -16.88
C VAL A 23 -10.95 14.99 -17.43
N THR A 24 -11.26 16.24 -17.06
CA THR A 24 -10.41 17.39 -17.43
C THR A 24 -9.31 17.55 -16.40
N VAL A 25 -8.07 17.54 -16.88
CA VAL A 25 -6.88 17.58 -16.03
C VAL A 25 -6.00 18.76 -16.44
N SER A 26 -5.63 19.58 -15.47
CA SER A 26 -4.49 20.50 -15.57
C SER A 26 -3.24 19.68 -15.33
N HIS A 27 -2.62 19.17 -16.39
CA HIS A 27 -1.47 18.28 -16.30
C HIS A 27 -0.13 19.04 -16.34
N GLU A 28 0.87 18.47 -15.69
CA GLU A 28 2.27 18.86 -15.79
C GLU A 28 2.83 18.50 -17.18
N GLU A 29 4.08 18.88 -17.47
CA GLU A 29 4.73 18.49 -18.72
C GLU A 29 4.67 16.96 -18.93
N ILE A 30 4.20 16.54 -20.10
CA ILE A 30 4.23 15.14 -20.51
C ILE A 30 5.44 14.98 -21.41
N LYS A 31 6.52 14.47 -20.81
CA LYS A 31 7.82 14.34 -21.47
C LYS A 31 7.71 13.65 -22.83
N ASP A 32 8.39 14.22 -23.82
CA ASP A 32 8.44 13.74 -25.20
C ASP A 32 7.07 13.71 -25.93
N LEU A 33 6.07 14.43 -25.40
CA LEU A 33 4.75 14.57 -26.01
C LEU A 33 4.25 16.03 -26.07
N MET A 34 4.14 16.71 -24.93
CA MET A 34 3.56 18.07 -24.86
C MET A 34 3.89 18.80 -23.56
N ASP A 35 3.87 20.14 -23.62
CA ASP A 35 4.00 21.03 -22.47
C ASP A 35 2.79 20.93 -21.52
N ALA A 36 2.94 21.45 -20.31
CA ALA A 36 1.87 21.51 -19.31
C ALA A 36 0.65 22.31 -19.83
N MET A 37 -0.53 21.71 -19.83
CA MET A 37 -1.77 22.35 -20.26
C MET A 37 -2.99 21.75 -19.56
N THR A 38 -4.16 22.35 -19.79
CA THR A 38 -5.45 21.84 -19.29
C THR A 38 -6.26 21.28 -20.44
N MET A 39 -6.59 19.99 -20.36
CA MET A 39 -7.39 19.34 -21.40
C MET A 39 -8.19 18.14 -20.88
N PRO A 40 -9.30 17.78 -21.56
CA PRO A 40 -10.05 16.56 -21.26
C PRO A 40 -9.30 15.32 -21.73
N PHE A 41 -9.34 14.27 -20.91
CA PHE A 41 -8.85 12.94 -21.25
C PHE A 41 -9.96 11.91 -21.10
N THR A 42 -10.03 10.97 -22.04
CA THR A 42 -10.90 9.80 -21.95
C THR A 42 -10.40 8.89 -20.83
N VAL A 43 -11.30 8.42 -19.97
CA VAL A 43 -10.99 7.43 -18.95
C VAL A 43 -11.89 6.23 -19.17
N ARG A 44 -11.28 5.04 -19.29
CA ARG A 44 -12.02 3.79 -19.53
C ARG A 44 -12.49 3.13 -18.23
N ASP A 45 -11.85 3.48 -17.12
CA ASP A 45 -12.13 2.92 -15.81
C ASP A 45 -13.28 3.65 -15.12
N GLU A 46 -14.46 3.01 -15.07
CA GLU A 46 -15.70 3.59 -14.50
C GLU A 46 -15.57 4.07 -13.05
N TRP A 47 -14.70 3.42 -12.26
CA TRP A 47 -14.52 3.76 -10.85
C TRP A 47 -14.00 5.18 -10.66
N VAL A 48 -13.24 5.71 -11.64
CA VAL A 48 -12.65 7.04 -11.58
C VAL A 48 -13.74 8.10 -11.48
N PHE A 49 -14.87 7.94 -12.17
CA PHE A 49 -15.96 8.92 -12.13
C PHE A 49 -16.74 8.94 -10.81
N GLY A 50 -16.66 7.86 -10.03
CA GLY A 50 -17.25 7.80 -8.70
C GLY A 50 -16.35 8.34 -7.59
N GLN A 51 -15.05 8.52 -7.88
CA GLN A 51 -14.03 8.85 -6.88
C GLN A 51 -13.32 10.17 -7.15
N ALA A 52 -13.04 10.53 -8.40
CA ALA A 52 -12.39 11.77 -8.75
C ALA A 52 -13.32 12.95 -8.46
N ALA A 53 -12.76 13.99 -7.84
CA ALA A 53 -13.43 15.26 -7.65
C ALA A 53 -12.55 16.41 -8.17
N PRO A 54 -13.15 17.51 -8.63
CA PRO A 54 -12.41 18.75 -8.87
C PRO A 54 -11.55 19.10 -7.65
N GLY A 55 -10.26 19.36 -7.89
CA GLY A 55 -9.29 19.58 -6.82
C GLY A 55 -8.26 18.47 -6.73
N ASP A 56 -8.67 17.22 -6.91
CA ASP A 56 -7.80 16.06 -6.70
C ASP A 56 -6.56 16.12 -7.60
N GLN A 57 -5.41 15.74 -7.05
CA GLN A 57 -4.24 15.42 -7.84
C GLN A 57 -4.40 14.01 -8.39
N ILE A 58 -3.90 13.74 -9.59
CA ILE A 58 -3.91 12.41 -10.20
C ILE A 58 -2.57 12.11 -10.83
N THR A 59 -2.24 10.82 -10.88
CA THR A 59 -1.20 10.28 -11.76
C THR A 59 -1.82 9.19 -12.62
N ALA A 60 -1.44 9.10 -13.89
CA ALA A 60 -1.95 8.11 -14.82
C ALA A 60 -0.93 7.80 -15.93
N THR A 61 -1.20 6.75 -16.71
CA THR A 61 -0.54 6.51 -17.99
C THR A 61 -1.43 7.02 -19.12
N LEU A 62 -0.98 8.03 -19.86
CA LEU A 62 -1.63 8.46 -21.09
C LEU A 62 -1.21 7.52 -22.23
N VAL A 63 -2.18 6.85 -22.83
CA VAL A 63 -1.98 5.99 -24.00
C VAL A 63 -2.44 6.73 -25.25
N VAL A 64 -1.61 6.75 -26.29
CA VAL A 64 -1.90 7.38 -27.59
C VAL A 64 -1.60 6.37 -28.69
N ASP A 65 -2.62 5.93 -29.44
CA ASP A 65 -2.47 4.89 -30.48
C ASP A 65 -2.51 5.41 -31.92
N GLY A 66 -2.61 6.73 -32.08
CA GLY A 66 -2.68 7.43 -33.38
C GLY A 66 -4.10 7.73 -33.84
N THR A 67 -5.11 7.07 -33.24
CA THR A 67 -6.54 7.33 -33.50
C THR A 67 -7.27 7.86 -32.28
N GLU A 68 -6.91 7.37 -31.08
CA GLU A 68 -7.52 7.76 -29.83
C GLU A 68 -6.45 7.98 -28.75
N SER A 69 -6.86 8.64 -27.66
CA SER A 69 -6.07 8.73 -26.44
C SER A 69 -6.93 8.54 -25.21
N TRP A 70 -6.38 7.87 -24.19
CA TRP A 70 -7.08 7.61 -22.93
C TRP A 70 -6.09 7.43 -21.76
N LEU A 71 -6.60 7.53 -20.54
CA LEU A 71 -5.85 7.26 -19.31
C LEU A 71 -6.06 5.81 -18.85
N GLU A 72 -4.96 5.18 -18.47
CA GLU A 72 -4.90 3.89 -17.76
C GLU A 72 -4.14 4.08 -16.44
N ASN A 73 -4.26 3.12 -15.53
CA ASN A 73 -3.55 3.12 -14.24
C ASN A 73 -3.77 4.41 -13.45
N VAL A 74 -5.00 4.92 -13.46
CA VAL A 74 -5.35 6.18 -12.79
C VAL A 74 -5.20 6.01 -11.27
N VAL A 75 -4.46 6.90 -10.65
CA VAL A 75 -4.32 7.00 -9.19
C VAL A 75 -4.78 8.37 -8.77
N ILE A 76 -5.74 8.44 -7.85
CA ILE A 76 -6.30 9.69 -7.33
C ILE A 76 -5.69 10.00 -5.97
N ILE A 77 -5.11 11.19 -5.87
CA ILE A 77 -4.50 11.79 -4.68
C ILE A 77 -5.39 12.96 -4.25
N LYS A 78 -6.20 12.75 -3.20
CA LYS A 78 -7.16 13.76 -2.72
C LYS A 78 -6.48 15.09 -2.35
N SER A 79 -6.96 16.20 -2.89
CA SER A 79 -6.50 17.52 -2.45
C SER A 79 -7.32 17.97 -1.24
N ASN A 80 -6.70 18.04 -0.06
CA ASN A 80 -7.35 18.66 1.09
C ASN A 80 -7.27 20.18 0.98
N ALA A 81 -8.37 20.82 0.60
CA ALA A 81 -8.60 22.23 0.86
C ALA A 81 -10.10 22.57 0.96
N GLU A 82 -10.68 22.36 2.14
CA GLU A 82 -11.59 23.35 2.75
C GLU A 82 -11.34 23.43 4.27
N PRO A 83 -11.23 24.63 4.84
CA PRO A 83 -10.97 24.84 6.25
C PRO A 83 -12.29 24.76 7.05
N GLY A 84 -12.40 23.76 7.93
CA GLY A 84 -13.40 23.81 8.99
C GLY A 84 -14.27 22.56 9.17
N VAL A 85 -13.68 21.37 9.27
CA VAL A 85 -14.32 20.26 9.99
C VAL A 85 -13.27 19.59 10.87
N LYS A 86 -13.50 19.57 12.19
CA LYS A 86 -12.76 18.70 13.11
C LYS A 86 -13.09 17.25 12.76
N GLY A 87 -12.33 16.68 11.83
CA GLY A 87 -12.49 15.30 11.36
C GLY A 87 -11.77 14.31 12.26
N SER A 88 -12.42 13.18 12.52
CA SER A 88 -11.84 12.00 13.15
C SER A 88 -10.52 11.58 12.45
N PRO A 89 -9.55 10.97 13.16
CA PRO A 89 -8.19 10.70 12.66
C PRO A 89 -8.07 9.83 11.39
N GLY A 90 -9.16 9.24 10.88
CA GLY A 90 -9.14 8.19 9.87
C GLY A 90 -9.14 8.61 8.40
N ALA A 91 -9.25 9.90 8.06
CA ALA A 91 -9.45 10.31 6.66
C ALA A 91 -8.14 10.49 5.85
N MET A 92 -6.96 10.54 6.48
CA MET A 92 -5.65 10.76 5.81
C MET A 92 -4.64 9.60 6.03
N GLY A 93 -5.04 8.55 6.74
CA GLY A 93 -4.12 7.54 7.26
C GLY A 93 -3.28 8.05 8.43
N ALA A 94 -2.62 7.12 9.11
CA ALA A 94 -1.84 7.42 10.30
C ALA A 94 -0.65 8.33 10.01
N ASN A 95 -0.42 9.26 10.92
CA ASN A 95 0.70 10.20 10.92
C ASN A 95 1.76 9.74 11.92
N THR A 96 2.98 10.22 11.75
CA THR A 96 4.04 10.04 12.76
C THR A 96 3.58 10.55 14.12
N GLY A 97 3.70 9.70 15.14
CA GLY A 97 3.29 9.95 16.51
C GLY A 97 1.91 9.41 16.89
N ASP A 98 1.07 9.02 15.91
CA ASP A 98 -0.26 8.46 16.18
C ASP A 98 -0.13 7.13 16.94
N GLU A 99 -0.99 6.93 17.94
CA GLU A 99 -1.05 5.66 18.66
C GLU A 99 -1.74 4.61 17.79
N VAL A 100 -1.10 3.46 17.61
CA VAL A 100 -1.66 2.36 16.83
C VAL A 100 -2.71 1.63 17.68
N PRO A 101 -3.98 1.54 17.24
CA PRO A 101 -4.98 0.75 17.93
C PRO A 101 -4.57 -0.72 18.05
N ASP A 102 -5.11 -1.39 19.06
CA ASP A 102 -4.86 -2.81 19.31
C ASP A 102 -5.76 -3.69 18.42
N PHE A 103 -5.40 -3.80 17.14
CA PHE A 103 -6.14 -4.56 16.14
C PHE A 103 -6.03 -6.05 16.39
N ALA A 104 -7.17 -6.75 16.38
CA ALA A 104 -7.24 -8.19 16.50
C ALA A 104 -7.21 -8.85 15.12
N LEU A 105 -6.34 -9.84 14.96
CA LEU A 105 -6.11 -10.60 13.72
C LEU A 105 -5.86 -12.08 14.07
N VAL A 106 -5.71 -12.92 13.04
CA VAL A 106 -5.25 -14.30 13.15
C VAL A 106 -4.01 -14.48 12.28
N ASN A 107 -3.00 -15.18 12.80
CA ASN A 107 -1.75 -15.40 12.07
C ASN A 107 -1.79 -16.69 11.22
N GLN A 108 -0.72 -16.93 10.47
CA GLN A 108 -0.56 -18.11 9.61
C GLN A 108 -0.53 -19.46 10.34
N ASN A 109 -0.42 -19.46 11.67
CA ASN A 109 -0.50 -20.65 12.52
C ASN A 109 -1.90 -20.82 13.13
N ASP A 110 -2.89 -20.07 12.65
CA ASP A 110 -4.26 -20.03 13.19
C ASP A 110 -4.32 -19.56 14.66
N GLN A 111 -3.32 -18.78 15.09
CA GLN A 111 -3.26 -18.22 16.43
C GLN A 111 -3.80 -16.78 16.43
N PRO A 112 -4.69 -16.42 17.36
CA PRO A 112 -5.09 -15.04 17.56
C PRO A 112 -3.87 -14.18 17.90
N ILE A 113 -3.73 -13.05 17.20
CA ILE A 113 -2.70 -12.06 17.46
C ILE A 113 -3.32 -10.68 17.60
N ARG A 114 -2.57 -9.79 18.25
CA ARG A 114 -2.95 -8.39 18.41
C ARG A 114 -1.77 -7.48 18.13
N THR A 115 -1.98 -6.33 17.49
CA THR A 115 -0.86 -5.39 17.20
C THR A 115 -0.18 -4.88 18.45
N GLY A 116 -0.90 -4.72 19.56
CA GLY A 116 -0.35 -4.30 20.85
C GLY A 116 0.63 -5.29 21.47
N GLN A 117 0.61 -6.57 21.05
CA GLN A 117 1.58 -7.57 21.55
C GLN A 117 3.03 -7.28 21.13
N TYR A 118 3.21 -6.42 20.12
CA TYR A 118 4.52 -6.02 19.62
C TYR A 118 5.10 -4.81 20.37
N LYS A 119 4.38 -4.20 21.33
CA LYS A 119 4.94 -3.14 22.18
C LYS A 119 6.22 -3.63 22.87
N GLY A 120 7.20 -2.73 22.97
CA GLY A 120 8.58 -3.05 23.37
C GLY A 120 9.49 -3.48 22.21
N LYS A 121 8.96 -3.59 20.99
CA LYS A 121 9.73 -3.91 19.77
C LYS A 121 9.37 -2.97 18.63
N ALA A 122 10.33 -2.68 17.76
CA ALA A 122 10.04 -1.97 16.52
C ALA A 122 9.36 -2.93 15.53
N LEU A 123 8.18 -2.57 15.04
CA LEU A 123 7.39 -3.39 14.13
C LEU A 123 7.38 -2.78 12.73
N LEU A 124 7.84 -3.55 11.73
CA LEU A 124 7.62 -3.23 10.32
C LEU A 124 6.37 -3.95 9.83
N LEU A 125 5.42 -3.20 9.31
CA LEU A 125 4.12 -3.69 8.87
C LEU A 125 3.90 -3.38 7.39
N THR A 126 3.40 -4.33 6.61
CA THR A 126 2.94 -4.09 5.23
C THR A 126 1.63 -4.83 4.94
N PHE A 127 1.02 -4.53 3.80
CA PHE A 127 -0.22 -5.14 3.33
C PHE A 127 -0.01 -5.87 2.01
N ILE A 128 -0.53 -7.09 1.90
CA ILE A 128 -0.39 -7.96 0.72
C ILE A 128 -1.71 -8.67 0.43
N TYR A 129 -1.80 -9.36 -0.71
CA TYR A 129 -2.71 -10.49 -0.87
C TYR A 129 -2.02 -11.54 -1.74
N THR A 130 -2.19 -12.82 -1.43
CA THR A 130 -1.29 -13.87 -1.97
C THR A 130 -1.47 -14.12 -3.47
N ARG A 131 -2.61 -13.72 -4.04
CA ARG A 131 -2.94 -13.86 -5.46
C ARG A 131 -2.59 -12.64 -6.31
N CYS A 132 -1.90 -11.64 -5.75
CA CYS A 132 -1.57 -10.43 -6.49
C CYS A 132 -0.75 -10.74 -7.75
N PRO A 133 -1.25 -10.42 -8.95
CA PRO A 133 -0.58 -10.76 -10.18
C PRO A 133 0.51 -9.75 -10.57
N ILE A 134 0.60 -8.62 -9.85
CA ILE A 134 1.50 -7.51 -10.17
C ILE A 134 2.84 -7.70 -9.43
N PRO A 135 3.94 -8.01 -10.14
CA PRO A 135 5.24 -8.29 -9.52
C PRO A 135 5.75 -7.12 -8.67
N GLU A 136 5.50 -5.89 -9.10
CA GLU A 136 5.96 -4.66 -8.45
C GLU A 136 5.18 -4.31 -7.17
N TYR A 137 4.17 -5.10 -6.80
CA TYR A 137 3.31 -4.87 -5.63
C TYR A 137 3.62 -5.91 -4.54
N CYS A 138 2.73 -6.87 -4.30
CA CYS A 138 2.85 -7.77 -3.15
C CYS A 138 4.11 -8.61 -3.20
N THR A 139 4.52 -9.09 -4.38
CA THR A 139 5.75 -9.87 -4.56
C THR A 139 6.98 -9.02 -4.24
N LEU A 140 7.05 -7.78 -4.74
CA LEU A 140 8.14 -6.85 -4.40
C LEU A 140 8.18 -6.54 -2.90
N MET A 141 7.03 -6.26 -2.26
CA MET A 141 6.97 -5.99 -0.82
C MET A 141 7.45 -7.19 0.01
N SER A 142 6.99 -8.41 -0.33
CA SER A 142 7.43 -9.62 0.35
C SER A 142 8.91 -9.93 0.11
N ASN A 143 9.44 -9.66 -1.08
CA ASN A 143 10.88 -9.80 -1.36
C ASN A 143 11.71 -8.78 -0.56
N ASN A 144 11.25 -7.53 -0.46
CA ASN A 144 11.92 -6.52 0.35
C ASN A 144 11.90 -6.90 1.84
N PHE A 145 10.78 -7.40 2.35
CA PHE A 145 10.69 -7.89 3.74
C PHE A 145 11.60 -9.10 3.97
N SER A 146 11.72 -10.01 3.01
CA SER A 146 12.66 -11.13 3.08
C SER A 146 14.11 -10.64 3.18
N GLN A 147 14.49 -9.61 2.42
CA GLN A 147 15.82 -8.99 2.54
C GLN A 147 16.03 -8.32 3.90
N VAL A 148 15.05 -7.55 4.38
CA VAL A 148 15.12 -6.92 5.72
C VAL A 148 15.29 -7.99 6.80
N ASP A 149 14.50 -9.05 6.77
CA ASP A 149 14.55 -10.18 7.69
C ASP A 149 15.93 -10.89 7.67
N GLN A 150 16.49 -11.11 6.48
CA GLN A 150 17.82 -11.70 6.31
C GLN A 150 18.94 -10.82 6.87
N GLU A 151 18.89 -9.49 6.66
CA GLU A 151 19.89 -8.58 7.21
C GLU A 151 19.76 -8.44 8.74
N LEU A 152 18.54 -8.39 9.27
CA LEU A 152 18.30 -8.37 10.72
C LEU A 152 18.85 -9.62 11.40
N ARG A 153 18.74 -10.80 10.79
CA ARG A 153 19.31 -12.05 11.33
C ARG A 153 20.83 -11.99 11.53
N LYS A 154 21.53 -11.19 10.74
CA LYS A 154 22.99 -10.98 10.89
C LYS A 154 23.32 -10.12 12.12
N GLN A 155 22.32 -9.52 12.76
CA GLN A 155 22.43 -8.60 13.90
C GLN A 155 21.54 -9.07 15.07
N PRO A 156 21.97 -10.06 15.87
CA PRO A 156 21.12 -10.70 16.88
C PRO A 156 20.45 -9.74 17.87
N GLU A 157 21.17 -8.70 18.31
CA GLU A 157 20.61 -7.70 19.24
C GLU A 157 19.45 -6.90 18.63
N LEU A 158 19.56 -6.55 17.34
CA LEU A 158 18.53 -5.82 16.62
C LEU A 158 17.38 -6.75 16.21
N TYR A 159 17.67 -8.00 15.84
CA TYR A 159 16.67 -9.03 15.55
C TYR A 159 15.71 -9.25 16.73
N GLU A 160 16.23 -9.29 17.96
CA GLU A 160 15.39 -9.48 19.15
C GLU A 160 14.47 -8.28 19.44
N LYS A 161 14.91 -7.07 19.09
CA LYS A 161 14.18 -5.81 19.28
C LYS A 161 13.21 -5.46 18.15
N THR A 162 13.17 -6.24 17.08
CA THR A 162 12.39 -5.95 15.87
C THR A 162 11.41 -7.08 15.57
N ARG A 163 10.29 -6.78 14.91
CA ARG A 163 9.36 -7.78 14.36
C ARG A 163 8.84 -7.31 13.01
N LEU A 164 8.44 -8.27 12.17
CA LEU A 164 7.84 -8.00 10.87
C LEU A 164 6.42 -8.58 10.81
N LEU A 165 5.51 -7.89 10.14
CA LEU A 165 4.12 -8.32 9.97
C LEU A 165 3.62 -7.98 8.56
N SER A 166 3.17 -8.99 7.84
CA SER A 166 2.45 -8.82 6.57
C SER A 166 0.97 -9.14 6.77
N ILE A 167 0.09 -8.19 6.51
CA ILE A 167 -1.37 -8.35 6.69
C ILE A 167 -2.02 -8.55 5.33
N SER A 168 -2.79 -9.62 5.18
CA SER A 168 -3.60 -9.84 3.99
C SER A 168 -4.79 -8.89 3.92
N ILE A 169 -5.06 -8.34 2.74
CA ILE A 169 -6.28 -7.61 2.40
C ILE A 169 -7.35 -8.45 1.68
N ASP A 170 -7.09 -9.75 1.48
CA ASP A 170 -7.99 -10.72 0.84
C ASP A 170 -8.43 -11.83 1.82
N PRO A 171 -9.18 -11.50 2.89
CA PRO A 171 -9.54 -12.47 3.93
C PRO A 171 -10.42 -13.63 3.44
N ASP A 172 -11.07 -13.50 2.28
CA ASP A 172 -11.89 -14.57 1.70
C ASP A 172 -11.05 -15.72 1.12
N TYR A 173 -9.82 -15.43 0.65
CA TYR A 173 -8.93 -16.42 0.05
C TYR A 173 -7.71 -16.72 0.93
N ASP A 174 -7.12 -15.69 1.54
CA ASP A 174 -5.88 -15.78 2.32
C ASP A 174 -6.14 -16.31 3.73
N THR A 175 -6.52 -17.58 3.80
CA THR A 175 -6.63 -18.34 5.06
C THR A 175 -5.26 -18.48 5.74
N PRO A 176 -5.21 -18.78 7.06
CA PRO A 176 -3.96 -19.06 7.75
C PRO A 176 -3.04 -20.06 7.03
N ALA A 177 -3.61 -21.13 6.47
CA ALA A 177 -2.86 -22.13 5.73
C ALA A 177 -2.24 -21.57 4.42
N VAL A 178 -3.01 -20.77 3.67
CA VAL A 178 -2.52 -20.09 2.44
C VAL A 178 -1.40 -19.12 2.78
N LEU A 179 -1.56 -18.33 3.85
CA LEU A 179 -0.53 -17.41 4.34
C LEU A 179 0.72 -18.13 4.82
N ARG A 180 0.58 -19.31 5.42
CA ARG A 180 1.72 -20.13 5.85
C ARG A 180 2.53 -20.57 4.63
N SER A 181 1.88 -21.07 3.59
CA SER A 181 2.55 -21.46 2.35
C SER A 181 3.21 -20.28 1.64
N TYR A 182 2.52 -19.14 1.54
CA TYR A 182 3.04 -17.92 0.93
C TYR A 182 4.23 -17.34 1.70
N GLY A 183 4.15 -17.31 3.03
CA GLY A 183 5.23 -16.79 3.86
C GLY A 183 6.46 -17.67 3.80
N ALA A 184 6.29 -18.99 3.86
CA ALA A 184 7.40 -19.93 3.79
C ALA A 184 8.14 -19.90 2.42
N SER A 185 7.44 -19.52 1.35
CA SER A 185 8.08 -19.33 0.04
C SER A 185 8.99 -18.11 0.01
N HIS A 186 8.63 -17.04 0.71
CA HIS A 186 9.41 -15.79 0.73
C HIS A 186 10.55 -15.82 1.74
N THR A 187 10.42 -16.60 2.82
CA THR A 187 11.51 -16.79 3.78
C THR A 187 12.54 -17.82 3.30
N GLY A 188 12.25 -18.57 2.23
CA GLY A 188 13.10 -19.63 1.70
C GLY A 188 13.14 -20.89 2.58
N ARG A 189 12.19 -21.04 3.53
CA ARG A 189 12.19 -22.09 4.56
C ARG A 189 10.88 -22.89 4.59
N PHE A 190 10.49 -23.48 3.47
CA PHE A 190 9.26 -24.29 3.37
C PHE A 190 9.10 -25.38 4.43
N GLY A 191 10.19 -26.01 4.89
CA GLY A 191 10.16 -27.09 5.89
C GLY A 191 10.29 -26.65 7.35
N ASP A 192 11.05 -25.58 7.60
CA ASP A 192 11.52 -25.23 8.95
C ASP A 192 11.07 -23.83 9.41
N GLU A 193 10.21 -23.16 8.64
CA GLU A 193 9.74 -21.83 9.01
C GLU A 193 8.85 -21.86 10.25
N THR A 194 9.29 -21.11 11.26
CA THR A 194 8.61 -20.96 12.56
C THR A 194 7.78 -19.68 12.63
N PHE A 195 8.04 -18.71 11.75
CA PHE A 195 7.40 -17.39 11.75
C PHE A 195 7.59 -16.63 13.09
N SER A 196 8.72 -16.86 13.76
CA SER A 196 9.03 -16.27 15.07
C SER A 196 9.38 -14.77 15.03
N HIS A 197 9.81 -14.28 13.87
CA HIS A 197 10.18 -12.86 13.67
C HIS A 197 9.28 -12.16 12.64
N TRP A 198 8.97 -12.84 11.54
CA TRP A 198 8.06 -12.37 10.51
C TRP A 198 6.77 -13.18 10.50
N ALA A 199 5.66 -12.52 10.87
CA ALA A 199 4.33 -13.11 10.86
C ALA A 199 3.53 -12.67 9.63
N PHE A 200 2.60 -13.53 9.20
CA PHE A 200 1.62 -13.25 8.16
C PHE A 200 0.23 -13.37 8.79
N ALA A 201 -0.63 -12.38 8.60
CA ALA A 201 -1.89 -12.32 9.30
C ALA A 201 -3.05 -11.96 8.39
N THR A 202 -4.23 -12.37 8.79
CA THR A 202 -5.52 -12.02 8.19
C THR A 202 -6.54 -11.77 9.31
N GLY A 203 -7.80 -11.60 8.97
CA GLY A 203 -8.89 -11.49 9.94
C GLY A 203 -10.24 -11.53 9.23
N THR A 204 -11.27 -11.07 9.93
CA THR A 204 -12.55 -10.75 9.28
C THR A 204 -12.38 -9.56 8.33
N LYS A 205 -13.31 -9.39 7.39
CA LYS A 205 -13.33 -8.25 6.46
C LYS A 205 -13.31 -6.93 7.22
N GLU A 206 -14.05 -6.84 8.31
CA GLU A 206 -14.15 -5.68 9.17
C GLU A 206 -12.81 -5.38 9.86
N GLN A 207 -12.19 -6.39 10.49
CA GLN A 207 -10.89 -6.22 11.16
C GLN A 207 -9.80 -5.77 10.17
N VAL A 208 -9.69 -6.43 9.02
CA VAL A 208 -8.70 -6.08 8.00
C VAL A 208 -8.92 -4.66 7.47
N LYS A 209 -10.19 -4.30 7.21
CA LYS A 209 -10.57 -2.96 6.77
C LYS A 209 -10.22 -1.89 7.80
N GLU A 210 -10.45 -2.14 9.09
CA GLU A 210 -10.09 -1.21 10.16
C GLU A 210 -8.58 -0.93 10.19
N VAL A 211 -7.75 -1.97 10.10
CA VAL A 211 -6.29 -1.81 10.07
C VAL A 211 -5.86 -1.03 8.81
N ALA A 212 -6.37 -1.43 7.65
CA ALA A 212 -6.05 -0.78 6.38
C ALA A 212 -6.44 0.72 6.40
N GLN A 213 -7.65 1.04 6.86
CA GLN A 213 -8.13 2.42 6.95
C GLN A 213 -7.27 3.26 7.90
N PHE A 214 -6.87 2.71 9.04
CA PHE A 214 -5.98 3.41 9.96
C PHE A 214 -4.66 3.80 9.30
N PHE A 215 -4.05 2.92 8.50
CA PHE A 215 -2.84 3.24 7.74
C PHE A 215 -3.09 3.98 6.41
N GLY A 216 -4.33 4.41 6.15
CA GLY A 216 -4.70 5.11 4.93
C GLY A 216 -4.50 4.26 3.68
N LEU A 217 -4.62 2.94 3.83
CA LEU A 217 -4.71 2.00 2.72
C LEU A 217 -6.17 1.88 2.28
N GLN A 218 -6.42 2.28 1.05
CA GLN A 218 -7.67 1.99 0.36
C GLN A 218 -7.46 0.80 -0.56
N TYR A 219 -8.44 -0.11 -0.56
CA TYR A 219 -8.47 -1.25 -1.46
C TYR A 219 -9.92 -1.59 -1.80
N TYR A 220 -10.13 -2.14 -2.99
CA TYR A 220 -11.44 -2.57 -3.47
C TYR A 220 -11.31 -3.79 -4.38
N PRO A 221 -12.27 -4.72 -4.33
CA PRO A 221 -12.30 -5.85 -5.24
C PRO A 221 -12.65 -5.37 -6.65
N GLU A 222 -11.93 -5.89 -7.65
CA GLU A 222 -12.20 -5.70 -9.07
C GLU A 222 -12.04 -7.03 -9.81
N LYS A 223 -13.18 -7.64 -10.18
CA LYS A 223 -13.23 -8.99 -10.77
C LYS A 223 -12.45 -9.99 -9.90
N ASP A 224 -11.40 -10.60 -10.44
CA ASP A 224 -10.54 -11.59 -9.76
C ASP A 224 -9.32 -10.97 -9.06
N GLN A 225 -9.25 -9.64 -8.99
CA GLN A 225 -8.14 -8.89 -8.40
C GLN A 225 -8.62 -7.97 -7.29
N ILE A 226 -7.67 -7.48 -6.50
CA ILE A 226 -7.89 -6.39 -5.56
C ILE A 226 -7.03 -5.23 -6.03
N VAL A 227 -7.66 -4.10 -6.33
CA VAL A 227 -6.95 -2.85 -6.56
C VAL A 227 -6.66 -2.24 -5.20
N HIS A 228 -5.41 -1.91 -4.96
CA HIS A 228 -4.98 -1.35 -3.69
C HIS A 228 -3.77 -0.44 -3.85
N GLY A 229 -3.66 0.55 -2.96
CA GLY A 229 -2.39 1.25 -2.78
C GLY A 229 -1.37 0.38 -2.03
N LEU A 230 -0.12 0.83 -1.97
CA LEU A 230 0.89 0.22 -1.11
C LEU A 230 1.12 1.08 0.14
N ARG A 231 1.15 0.39 1.28
CA ARG A 231 1.48 0.98 2.58
C ARG A 231 2.43 0.05 3.31
N THR A 232 3.52 0.64 3.78
CA THR A 232 4.43 0.01 4.73
C THR A 232 4.62 0.98 5.88
N ALA A 233 4.56 0.51 7.12
CA ALA A 233 4.68 1.34 8.31
C ALA A 233 5.74 0.80 9.25
N ILE A 234 6.48 1.70 9.88
CA ILE A 234 7.31 1.40 11.05
C ILE A 234 6.57 1.92 12.28
N ILE A 235 6.39 1.03 13.25
CA ILE A 235 5.77 1.31 14.54
C ILE A 235 6.86 1.17 15.60
N ALA A 236 7.01 2.19 16.44
CA ALA A 236 8.03 2.23 17.48
C ALA A 236 7.68 1.34 18.68
N PRO A 237 8.66 0.96 19.52
CA PRO A 237 8.43 0.16 20.73
C PRO A 237 7.35 0.70 21.66
N ASN A 238 7.13 2.01 21.69
CA ASN A 238 6.06 2.64 22.47
C ASN A 238 4.64 2.47 21.88
N GLY A 239 4.50 1.79 20.73
CA GLY A 239 3.24 1.54 20.05
C GLY A 239 2.73 2.71 19.20
N ARG A 240 3.58 3.69 18.90
CA ARG A 240 3.24 4.83 18.03
C ARG A 240 3.82 4.66 16.63
N VAL A 241 3.14 5.18 15.63
CA VAL A 241 3.64 5.22 14.26
C VAL A 241 4.90 6.08 14.20
N HIS A 242 6.00 5.49 13.72
CA HIS A 242 7.22 6.24 13.44
C HIS A 242 7.19 6.82 12.01
N LYS A 243 6.86 5.99 11.03
CA LYS A 243 6.88 6.37 9.60
C LYS A 243 5.92 5.51 8.79
N VAL A 244 5.32 6.09 7.75
CA VAL A 244 4.50 5.39 6.76
C VAL A 244 5.04 5.67 5.37
N TYR A 245 5.53 4.64 4.69
CA TYR A 245 5.89 4.67 3.29
C TYR A 245 4.64 4.47 2.44
N ARG A 246 4.46 5.35 1.45
CA ARG A 246 3.39 5.27 0.46
C ARG A 246 4.04 4.80 -0.85
N GLY A 247 3.53 3.73 -1.44
CA GLY A 247 4.12 3.15 -2.66
C GLY A 247 5.20 2.10 -2.39
N ASN A 248 5.97 1.77 -3.43
CA ASN A 248 7.00 0.73 -3.46
C ASN A 248 8.43 1.27 -3.67
N GLU A 249 8.63 2.59 -3.61
CA GLU A 249 9.91 3.21 -3.94
C GLU A 249 10.99 2.98 -2.87
N TRP A 250 10.56 2.77 -1.62
CA TRP A 250 11.45 2.55 -0.48
C TRP A 250 12.33 1.33 -0.66
N LYS A 251 13.55 1.41 -0.15
CA LYS A 251 14.54 0.32 -0.25
C LYS A 251 14.76 -0.40 1.09
N PRO A 252 15.07 -1.71 1.09
CA PRO A 252 15.36 -2.45 2.31
C PRO A 252 16.41 -1.79 3.21
N GLU A 253 17.45 -1.19 2.62
CA GLU A 253 18.54 -0.55 3.36
C GLU A 253 18.09 0.73 4.09
N GLU A 254 17.12 1.44 3.53
CA GLU A 254 16.52 2.63 4.16
C GLU A 254 15.65 2.21 5.35
N VAL A 255 14.84 1.17 5.17
CA VAL A 255 13.99 0.63 6.24
C VAL A 255 14.82 0.06 7.38
N LEU A 256 15.91 -0.65 7.08
CA LEU A 256 16.82 -1.20 8.09
C LEU A 256 17.41 -0.09 8.98
N LYS A 257 17.84 1.02 8.38
CA LYS A 257 18.34 2.19 9.14
C LYS A 257 17.26 2.79 10.01
N ASP A 258 16.06 2.99 9.46
CA ASP A 258 14.93 3.54 10.22
C ASP A 258 14.55 2.59 11.38
N MET A 259 14.55 1.27 11.17
CA MET A 259 14.29 0.27 12.20
C MET A 259 15.38 0.24 13.29
N GLU A 260 16.65 0.38 12.92
CA GLU A 260 17.77 0.47 13.88
C GLU A 260 17.62 1.69 14.79
N ILE A 261 17.34 2.86 14.21
CA ILE A 261 17.10 4.10 14.97
C ILE A 261 15.92 3.92 15.94
N VAL A 262 14.81 3.38 15.44
CA VAL A 262 13.58 3.24 16.23
C VAL A 262 13.70 2.21 17.35
N SER A 263 14.55 1.19 17.19
CA SER A 263 14.75 0.12 18.18
C SER A 263 15.59 0.55 19.39
N GLN A 264 16.10 1.79 19.41
CA GLN A 264 16.88 2.34 20.51
C GLN A 264 16.03 3.09 21.56
N TYR A 265 14.76 3.38 21.25
CA TYR A 265 13.80 4.08 22.12
C TYR A 265 12.86 3.12 22.83
#